data_AF-A0A9W8HAH9-F1
#
_entry.id   AF-A0A9W8HAH9-F1
#
_cell.length_a   1.000
_cell.length_b   1.000
_cell.length_c   1.000
_cell.angle_alpha   90.00
_cell.angle_beta   90.00
_cell.angle_gamma   90.00
#
_symmetry.space_group_name_H-M   'P 1'
#
loop_
_entity.id
_entity.type
_entity.pdbx_description
1 polymer ?
#
loop_
_entity_poly.entity_id
_entity_poly.type
_entity_poly.pdbx_seq_one_letter_code
_entity_poly.pdbx_strand_id
1 'polypeptide(L)'
;MPLSAAESVGMGIASLVLDKAVVLSDSAYLVMEALLSVVPADRPVSTSGWLKRWSSVMQKMAPVNPDSRKLCSLMLLLVNKFGAHLDTPDLDQISSAAGLLTVPQKKAVVLAAARKAEKKNK
;
A
#
# COMPACT_ATOMS: atom_id res chain seq x y z
N MET A 1 -6.77 13.08 18.13
CA MET A 1 -5.60 13.79 17.57
C MET A 1 -5.90 14.16 16.13
N PRO A 2 -5.51 15.34 15.64
CA PRO A 2 -5.67 15.69 14.22
C PRO A 2 -4.76 14.83 13.33
N LEU A 3 -5.28 14.47 12.15
CA LEU A 3 -4.47 13.85 11.10
C LEU A 3 -3.36 14.82 10.69
N SER A 4 -2.16 14.31 10.50
CA SER A 4 -1.07 15.06 9.89
C SER A 4 -1.42 15.40 8.44
N ALA A 5 -0.81 16.47 7.90
CA ALA A 5 -1.01 16.85 6.50
C ALA A 5 -0.74 15.68 5.54
N ALA A 6 0.28 14.87 5.81
CA ALA A 6 0.62 13.69 5.00
C ALA A 6 -0.49 12.63 5.03
N GLU A 7 -1.09 12.36 6.19
CA GLU A 7 -2.22 11.43 6.28
C GLU A 7 -3.43 11.96 5.52
N SER A 8 -3.75 13.25 5.65
CA SER A 8 -4.86 13.90 4.93
C SER A 8 -4.69 13.84 3.42
N VAL A 9 -3.50 14.17 2.91
CA VAL A 9 -3.19 14.06 1.48
C VAL A 9 -3.26 12.60 1.02
N GLY A 10 -2.72 11.66 1.80
CA GLY A 10 -2.83 10.23 1.51
C GLY A 10 -4.27 9.72 1.44
N MET A 11 -5.15 10.19 2.32
CA MET A 11 -6.59 9.87 2.27
C MET A 11 -7.27 10.43 1.02
N GLY A 12 -6.88 11.63 0.58
CA GLY A 12 -7.38 12.24 -0.66
C GLY A 12 -7.01 11.42 -1.88
N ILE A 13 -5.73 11.04 -2.00
CA ILE A 13 -5.25 10.17 -3.09
C ILE A 13 -5.96 8.81 -3.05
N ALA A 14 -6.04 8.19 -1.88
CA ALA A 14 -6.72 6.91 -1.75
C ALA A 14 -8.19 7.01 -2.19
N SER A 15 -8.89 8.07 -1.81
CA SER A 15 -10.29 8.29 -2.21
C SER A 15 -10.43 8.47 -3.73
N LEU A 16 -9.52 9.23 -4.36
CA LEU A 16 -9.49 9.41 -5.81
C LEU A 16 -9.35 8.08 -6.56
N VAL A 17 -8.40 7.24 -6.12
CA VAL A 17 -8.11 5.94 -6.75
C VAL A 17 -9.20 4.91 -6.48
N LEU A 18 -9.83 4.95 -5.30
CA LEU A 18 -10.90 4.03 -4.96
C LEU A 18 -12.20 4.36 -5.71
N ASP A 19 -12.48 5.65 -5.94
CA ASP A 19 -13.62 6.13 -6.71
C ASP A 19 -13.46 5.82 -8.21
N LYS A 20 -12.29 6.09 -8.77
CA LYS A 20 -11.98 5.81 -10.18
C LYS A 20 -10.74 4.93 -10.30
N ALA A 21 -10.90 3.81 -10.99
CA ALA A 21 -9.77 3.00 -11.42
C ALA A 21 -8.95 3.81 -12.47
N VAL A 22 -7.91 4.52 -12.02
CA VAL A 22 -7.11 5.42 -12.87
C VAL A 22 -5.69 4.87 -13.00
N VAL A 23 -5.15 4.93 -14.22
CA VAL A 23 -3.71 4.80 -14.45
C VAL A 23 -3.05 6.07 -13.92
N LEU A 24 -2.35 5.95 -12.80
CA LEU A 24 -1.64 7.08 -12.21
C LEU A 24 -0.42 7.47 -13.05
N SER A 25 -0.17 8.78 -13.12
CA SER A 25 1.05 9.32 -13.73
C SER A 25 2.28 9.04 -12.87
N ASP A 26 3.45 9.17 -13.47
CA ASP A 26 4.72 9.00 -12.78
C ASP A 26 4.88 9.93 -11.57
N SER A 27 4.43 11.17 -11.69
CA SER A 27 4.43 12.14 -10.58
C SER A 27 3.53 11.69 -9.43
N ALA A 28 2.39 11.05 -9.71
CA ALA A 28 1.51 10.56 -8.66
C ALA A 28 2.18 9.44 -7.85
N TYR A 29 2.93 8.53 -8.49
CA TYR A 29 3.72 7.53 -7.76
C TYR A 29 4.80 8.16 -6.87
N LEU A 30 5.51 9.18 -7.36
CA LEU A 30 6.50 9.91 -6.55
C LEU A 30 5.88 10.58 -5.32
N VAL A 31 4.70 11.21 -5.48
CA VAL A 31 3.97 11.78 -4.35
C VAL A 31 3.58 10.69 -3.35
N MET A 32 3.04 9.57 -3.83
CA MET A 32 2.65 8.45 -2.96
C MET A 32 3.85 7.84 -2.21
N GLU A 33 4.98 7.68 -2.88
CA GLU A 33 6.23 7.21 -2.26
C GLU A 33 6.77 8.19 -1.22
N ALA A 34 6.77 9.49 -1.53
CA ALA A 34 7.16 10.53 -0.59
C ALA A 34 6.24 10.53 0.65
N LEU A 35 4.92 10.40 0.45
CA LEU A 35 3.95 10.29 1.55
C LEU A 35 4.23 9.08 2.43
N LEU A 36 4.39 7.90 1.83
CA LEU A 36 4.72 6.68 2.56
C LEU A 36 6.05 6.81 3.29
N SER A 37 7.00 7.59 2.79
CA SER A 37 8.31 7.82 3.40
C SER A 37 8.27 8.79 4.59
N VAL A 38 7.43 9.82 4.56
CA VAL A 38 7.33 10.82 5.64
C VAL A 38 6.39 10.42 6.77
N VAL A 39 5.38 9.55 6.52
CA VAL A 39 4.47 9.09 7.56
C VAL A 39 5.24 8.19 8.56
N PRO A 40 5.25 8.48 9.87
CA PRO A 40 5.99 7.67 10.84
C PRO A 40 5.43 6.24 10.90
N ALA A 41 6.32 5.24 10.94
CA ALA A 41 5.92 3.83 11.00
C ALA A 41 5.20 3.50 12.32
N ASP A 42 5.70 4.04 13.44
CA ASP A 42 5.26 3.71 14.80
C ASP A 42 3.98 4.45 15.24
N ARG A 43 3.48 5.38 14.41
CA ARG A 43 2.26 6.11 14.75
C ARG A 43 1.07 5.14 14.60
N PRO A 44 0.03 5.24 15.44
CA PRO A 44 -1.20 4.46 15.26
C PRO A 44 -2.02 4.94 14.06
N VAL A 45 -1.42 4.87 12.86
CA VAL A 45 -2.04 5.08 11.54
C VAL A 45 -3.18 4.07 11.32
N SER A 46 -3.18 2.97 12.09
CA SER A 46 -4.27 2.00 12.22
C SER A 46 -5.60 2.64 12.68
N THR A 47 -5.58 3.63 13.59
CA THR A 47 -6.84 4.18 14.16
C THR A 47 -7.67 4.99 13.17
N SER A 48 -7.08 5.48 12.08
CA SER A 48 -7.78 6.27 11.04
C SER A 48 -8.23 5.44 9.85
N GLY A 49 -8.00 4.12 9.85
CA GLY A 49 -8.30 3.25 8.70
C GLY A 49 -7.44 3.54 7.46
N TRP A 50 -6.38 4.35 7.61
CA TRP A 50 -5.53 4.79 6.52
C TRP A 50 -4.84 3.61 5.85
N LEU A 51 -4.21 2.72 6.62
CA LEU A 51 -3.53 1.53 6.08
C LEU A 51 -4.46 0.60 5.29
N LYS A 52 -5.68 0.40 5.79
CA LYS A 52 -6.73 -0.37 5.12
C LYS A 52 -7.19 0.27 3.79
N ARG A 53 -7.21 1.60 3.71
CA ARG A 53 -7.48 2.26 2.42
C ARG A 53 -6.32 2.08 1.46
N TRP A 54 -5.08 2.12 1.94
CA TRP A 54 -3.91 1.89 1.08
C TRP A 54 -3.82 0.43 0.59
N SER A 55 -4.16 -0.58 1.40
CA SER A 55 -4.30 -1.97 0.91
C SER A 55 -5.36 -2.07 -0.20
N SER A 56 -6.51 -1.41 0.00
CA SER A 56 -7.58 -1.34 -1.00
C SER A 56 -7.14 -0.63 -2.29
N VAL A 57 -6.34 0.43 -2.20
CA VAL A 57 -5.75 1.15 -3.35
C VAL A 57 -4.87 0.20 -4.16
N MET A 58 -4.02 -0.60 -3.49
CA MET A 58 -3.17 -1.58 -4.18
C MET A 58 -4.00 -2.60 -4.95
N GLN A 59 -5.08 -3.12 -4.36
CA GLN A 59 -6.00 -4.03 -5.04
C GLN A 59 -6.68 -3.40 -6.25
N LYS A 60 -7.10 -2.14 -6.16
CA LYS A 60 -7.76 -1.45 -7.26
C LYS A 60 -6.80 -1.15 -8.42
N MET A 61 -5.55 -0.81 -8.10
CA MET A 61 -4.55 -0.40 -9.11
C MET A 61 -3.88 -1.57 -9.83
N ALA A 62 -3.63 -2.69 -9.13
CA ALA A 62 -2.94 -3.84 -9.71
C ALA A 62 -3.54 -4.38 -11.03
N PRO A 63 -4.87 -4.58 -11.17
CA PRO A 63 -5.46 -5.04 -12.43
C PRO A 63 -5.44 -3.99 -13.54
N VAL A 64 -5.38 -2.70 -13.17
CA VAL A 64 -5.37 -1.59 -14.13
C VAL A 64 -3.98 -1.34 -14.69
N ASN A 65 -2.94 -1.68 -13.92
CA ASN A 65 -1.55 -1.46 -14.31
C ASN A 65 -0.63 -2.62 -13.88
N PRO A 66 -0.82 -3.82 -14.46
CA PRO A 66 -0.12 -5.03 -14.04
C PRO A 66 1.39 -4.99 -14.33
N ASP A 67 1.83 -4.21 -15.33
CA ASP A 67 3.24 -4.08 -15.71
C ASP A 67 4.00 -3.00 -14.90
N SER A 68 3.33 -2.33 -13.96
CA SER A 68 3.93 -1.23 -13.20
C SER A 68 4.94 -1.70 -12.15
N ARG A 69 6.22 -1.49 -12.47
CA ARG A 69 7.31 -1.63 -11.49
C ARG A 69 7.18 -0.64 -10.33
N LYS A 70 6.60 0.54 -10.57
CA LYS A 70 6.40 1.57 -9.55
C LYS A 70 5.35 1.16 -8.54
N LEU A 71 4.23 0.59 -9.01
CA LEU A 71 3.21 0.01 -8.13
C LEU A 71 3.79 -1.12 -7.28
N CYS A 72 4.59 -1.99 -7.88
CA CYS A 72 5.27 -3.06 -7.14
C CYS A 72 6.21 -2.52 -6.05
N SER A 73 7.01 -1.51 -6.39
CA SER A 73 7.93 -0.85 -5.43
C SER A 73 7.16 -0.20 -4.29
N LEU A 74 6.03 0.43 -4.60
CA LEU A 74 5.18 1.09 -3.64
C LEU A 74 4.47 0.11 -2.70
N MET A 75 3.97 -1.02 -3.22
CA MET A 75 3.45 -2.12 -2.41
C MET A 75 4.53 -2.66 -1.46
N LEU A 76 5.76 -2.84 -1.95
CA LEU A 76 6.87 -3.33 -1.13
C LEU A 76 7.23 -2.35 -0.01
N LEU A 77 7.26 -1.05 -0.31
CA LEU A 77 7.49 0.01 0.69
C LEU A 77 6.40 -0.02 1.77
N LEU A 78 5.13 -0.09 1.37
CA LEU A 78 3.99 -0.15 2.29
C LEU A 78 4.12 -1.35 3.24
N VAL A 79 4.39 -2.54 2.71
CA VAL A 79 4.50 -3.78 3.52
C VAL A 79 5.73 -3.75 4.43
N ASN A 80 6.88 -3.31 3.93
CA ASN A 80 8.10 -3.29 4.75
C ASN A 80 7.98 -2.32 5.92
N LYS A 81 7.48 -1.12 5.64
CA LYS A 81 7.38 -0.04 6.61
C LYS A 81 6.20 -0.23 7.58
N PHE A 82 5.03 -0.56 7.07
CA PHE A 82 3.79 -0.60 7.86
C PHE A 82 3.26 -2.02 8.10
N GLY A 83 3.94 -3.07 7.64
CA GLY A 83 3.46 -4.45 7.77
C GLY A 83 3.23 -4.95 9.19
N ALA A 84 3.85 -4.34 10.21
CA ALA A 84 3.55 -4.66 11.60
C ALA A 84 2.17 -4.14 12.05
N HIS A 85 1.66 -3.10 11.38
CA HIS A 85 0.40 -2.42 11.68
C HIS A 85 -0.74 -2.81 10.73
N LEU A 86 -0.45 -3.52 9.63
CA LEU A 86 -1.44 -4.09 8.72
C LEU A 86 -2.00 -5.38 9.32
N ASP A 87 -3.31 -5.56 9.29
CA ASP A 87 -3.93 -6.81 9.72
C ASP A 87 -3.75 -7.90 8.66
N THR A 88 -3.87 -9.17 9.09
CA THR A 88 -3.71 -10.32 8.20
C THR A 88 -4.56 -10.20 6.92
N PRO A 89 -5.84 -9.78 6.97
CA PRO A 89 -6.62 -9.57 5.76
C PRO A 89 -6.04 -8.50 4.83
N ASP A 90 -5.48 -7.40 5.37
CA ASP A 90 -4.87 -6.35 4.54
C ASP A 90 -3.57 -6.84 3.88
N LEU A 91 -2.78 -7.63 4.60
CA LEU A 91 -1.57 -8.26 4.06
C LEU A 91 -1.91 -9.26 2.95
N ASP A 92 -2.98 -10.05 3.13
CA ASP A 92 -3.47 -10.98 2.11
C ASP A 92 -4.00 -10.24 0.88
N GLN A 93 -4.70 -9.11 1.08
CA GLN A 93 -5.15 -8.26 -0.02
C GLN A 93 -3.98 -7.72 -0.83
N ILE A 94 -2.92 -7.24 -0.18
CA ILE A 94 -1.71 -6.73 -0.86
C ILE A 94 -0.98 -7.88 -1.57
N SER A 95 -0.88 -9.05 -0.94
CA SER A 95 -0.28 -10.24 -1.54
C SER A 95 -1.02 -10.69 -2.80
N SER A 96 -2.36 -10.73 -2.73
CA SER A 96 -3.24 -11.05 -3.86
C SER A 96 -3.09 -10.03 -4.98
N ALA A 97 -3.09 -8.73 -4.66
CA ALA A 97 -2.87 -7.65 -5.63
C ALA A 97 -1.51 -7.77 -6.32
N ALA A 98 -0.44 -8.07 -5.56
CA ALA A 98 0.88 -8.30 -6.14
C ALA A 98 0.90 -9.51 -7.09
N GLY A 99 0.10 -10.55 -6.82
CA GLY A 99 -0.07 -11.71 -7.70
C GLY A 99 -0.50 -11.33 -9.12
N LEU A 100 -1.33 -10.29 -9.25
CA LEU A 100 -1.84 -9.77 -10.52
C LEU A 100 -0.80 -9.00 -11.35
N LEU A 101 0.30 -8.55 -10.72
CA LEU A 101 1.37 -7.88 -11.46
C LEU A 101 2.10 -8.88 -12.36
N THR A 102 2.66 -8.42 -13.47
CA THR A 102 3.48 -9.23 -14.37
C THR A 102 4.98 -9.07 -14.08
N VAL A 103 5.34 -8.07 -13.27
CA VAL A 103 6.75 -7.74 -12.99
C VAL A 103 7.43 -8.80 -12.12
N PRO A 104 8.72 -9.11 -12.35
CA PRO A 104 9.44 -10.13 -11.58
C PRO A 104 9.49 -9.85 -10.06
N GLN A 105 9.53 -8.56 -9.70
CA GLN A 105 9.63 -8.11 -8.30
C GLN A 105 8.39 -8.43 -7.46
N LYS A 106 7.27 -8.83 -8.07
CA LYS A 106 6.03 -9.16 -7.34
C LYS A 106 6.22 -10.22 -6.26
N LYS A 107 7.12 -11.18 -6.50
CA LYS A 107 7.45 -12.23 -5.53
C LYS A 107 7.98 -11.65 -4.22
N ALA A 108 8.73 -10.55 -4.29
CA ALA A 108 9.25 -9.89 -3.09
C ALA A 108 8.13 -9.30 -2.22
N VAL A 109 7.08 -8.75 -2.86
CA VAL A 109 5.90 -8.23 -2.15
C VAL A 109 5.14 -9.37 -1.45
N VAL A 110 4.85 -10.45 -2.18
CA VAL A 110 4.16 -11.63 -1.64
C VAL A 110 4.93 -12.22 -0.44
N LEU A 111 6.24 -12.41 -0.58
CA LEU A 111 7.09 -12.92 0.51
C LEU A 111 7.19 -11.94 1.68
N ALA A 112 7.21 -10.63 1.43
CA ALA A 112 7.20 -9.64 2.51
C ALA A 112 5.88 -9.67 3.27
N ALA A 113 4.74 -9.77 2.58
CA ALA A 113 3.42 -9.82 3.20
C ALA A 113 3.25 -11.09 4.05
N ALA A 114 3.61 -12.26 3.51
CA ALA A 114 3.55 -13.53 4.23
C ALA A 114 4.39 -13.52 5.52
N ARG A 115 5.63 -13.02 5.46
CA ARG A 115 6.51 -12.90 6.64
C ARG A 115 5.93 -11.98 7.72
N LYS A 116 5.17 -10.96 7.34
CA LYS A 116 4.52 -10.05 8.31
C LYS A 116 3.29 -10.71 8.93
N ALA A 117 2.50 -11.44 8.14
CA ALA A 117 1.33 -12.18 8.63
C ALA A 117 1.72 -13.28 9.63
N GLU A 118 2.77 -14.05 9.34
CA GLU A 118 3.27 -15.10 10.25
C GLU A 118 3.74 -14.53 11.60
N LYS A 119 4.35 -13.35 11.61
CA LYS A 119 4.79 -12.67 12.85
C LYS A 119 3.62 -12.19 13.71
N LYS A 120 2.43 -11.99 13.14
CA LYS A 120 1.23 -11.58 13.89
C LYS A 120 0.51 -12.75 14.55
N ASN A 121 0.69 -13.97 14.04
CA ASN A 121 0.02 -15.17 14.55
C ASN A 121 0.83 -15.93 15.62
N LYS A 122 2.00 -15.42 16.02
CA LYS A 122 2.86 -15.95 17.08
C LYS A 122 2.74 -15.09 18.32
#